data_AF-A0A2N3YEP6-F1
#
_entry.id   AF-A0A2N3YEP6-F1
#
_cell.length_a   1.000
_cell.length_b   1.000
_cell.length_c   1.000
_cell.angle_alpha   90.00
_cell.angle_beta   90.00
_cell.angle_gamma   90.00
#
_symmetry.space_group_name_H-M   'P 1'
#
loop_
_entity.id
_entity.type
_entity.pdbx_description
1 polymer ?
#
loop_
_entity_poly.entity_id
_entity_poly.type
_entity_poly.pdbx_seq_one_letter_code
_entity_poly.pdbx_strand_id
1 'polypeptide(L)'
;MLTAMLPTLGPFPTHDLFVALGALAAAVVFVVEARRRGHTDERLYAVVTGALVGGALFMRLGTWLQHLDLRANASLVEQWAYGNRSILGGLVGAWLGVHVAKRVSGYRLRTGDLFAPAVALGMAVGRVGCLLTERPGTPTTLPWGIRLDDAASARLGVAPGAALHPSFAYEIVFHLVVFALLWGWLRHRPVPAGELFVWWVAAYGVIRFVVELVRGNEVVWHGLTRPQLFLAVTVPLVLLRIGLQWRAGAYAGVFDRRPVPPTVGAGAAT
;
A
#
# COMPACT_ATOMS: atom_id res chain seq x y z
N MET A 1 -14.74 -16.56 15.39
CA MET A 1 -14.28 -17.25 14.16
C MET A 1 -14.94 -16.55 12.99
N LEU A 2 -14.18 -16.07 12.02
CA LEU A 2 -14.73 -15.48 10.79
C LEU A 2 -15.01 -16.65 9.83
N THR A 3 -16.21 -17.22 9.91
CA THR A 3 -16.53 -18.50 9.25
C THR A 3 -17.12 -18.33 7.86
N ALA A 4 -17.83 -17.21 7.62
CA ALA A 4 -18.50 -16.95 6.36
C ALA A 4 -17.71 -15.93 5.52
N MET A 5 -17.28 -16.35 4.33
CA MET A 5 -16.81 -15.42 3.29
C MET A 5 -18.02 -14.74 2.66
N LEU A 6 -17.97 -13.42 2.50
CA LEU A 6 -19.07 -12.60 2.02
C LEU A 6 -18.73 -12.07 0.62
N PRO A 7 -19.02 -12.81 -0.47
CA PRO A 7 -18.70 -12.34 -1.82
C PRO A 7 -19.48 -11.08 -2.22
N THR A 8 -20.70 -10.91 -1.69
CA THR A 8 -21.56 -9.76 -1.92
C THR A 8 -22.12 -9.21 -0.60
N LEU A 9 -22.20 -7.90 -0.50
CA LEU A 9 -22.89 -7.18 0.58
C LEU A 9 -24.05 -6.38 -0.04
N GLY A 10 -25.26 -6.90 0.10
CA GLY A 10 -26.42 -6.38 -0.63
C GLY A 10 -26.22 -6.50 -2.15
N PRO A 11 -26.46 -5.43 -2.93
CA PRO A 11 -26.29 -5.47 -4.39
C PRO A 11 -24.84 -5.30 -4.84
N PHE A 12 -23.88 -5.09 -3.93
CA PHE A 12 -22.52 -4.74 -4.28
C PHE A 12 -21.54 -5.91 -4.07
N PRO A 13 -20.58 -6.12 -4.99
CA PRO A 13 -19.43 -6.98 -4.73
C PRO A 13 -18.65 -6.46 -3.52
N THR A 14 -18.46 -7.30 -2.50
CA THR A 14 -17.85 -6.88 -1.22
C THR A 14 -16.44 -6.34 -1.41
N HIS A 15 -15.64 -7.00 -2.25
CA HIS A 15 -14.27 -6.58 -2.53
C HIS A 15 -14.23 -5.15 -3.07
N ASP A 16 -14.98 -4.88 -4.14
CA ASP A 16 -14.99 -3.58 -4.80
C ASP A 16 -15.58 -2.49 -3.89
N LEU A 17 -16.58 -2.83 -3.07
CA LEU A 17 -17.13 -1.92 -2.06
C LEU A 17 -16.05 -1.46 -1.07
N PHE A 18 -15.29 -2.39 -0.49
CA PHE A 18 -14.23 -2.04 0.46
C PHE A 18 -13.04 -1.32 -0.20
N VAL A 19 -12.73 -1.63 -1.47
CA VAL A 19 -11.75 -0.86 -2.24
C VAL A 19 -12.22 0.58 -2.43
N ALA A 20 -13.50 0.79 -2.78
CA ALA A 20 -14.07 2.14 -2.91
C ALA A 20 -14.08 2.90 -1.57
N LEU A 21 -14.47 2.24 -0.48
CA LEU A 21 -14.41 2.82 0.87
C LEU A 21 -12.97 3.15 1.28
N GLY A 22 -12.00 2.31 0.93
CA GLY A 22 -10.58 2.57 1.17
C GLY A 22 -10.07 3.77 0.39
N ALA A 23 -10.45 3.90 -0.89
CA ALA A 23 -10.13 5.07 -1.70
C ALA A 23 -10.74 6.36 -1.12
N LEU A 24 -12.00 6.29 -0.65
CA LEU A 24 -12.66 7.41 0.02
C LEU A 24 -11.94 7.80 1.32
N ALA A 25 -11.60 6.83 2.16
CA ALA A 25 -10.87 7.06 3.41
C ALA A 25 -9.49 7.71 3.14
N ALA A 26 -8.77 7.21 2.14
CA ALA A 26 -7.50 7.79 1.70
C ALA A 26 -7.69 9.23 1.20
N ALA A 27 -8.72 9.51 0.40
CA ALA A 27 -9.02 10.84 -0.11
C ALA A 27 -9.32 11.83 1.03
N VAL A 28 -10.14 11.43 2.01
CA VAL A 28 -10.44 12.25 3.20
C VAL A 28 -9.16 12.57 3.97
N VAL A 29 -8.36 11.55 4.30
CA VAL A 29 -7.09 11.73 5.04
C VAL A 29 -6.13 12.63 4.26
N PHE A 30 -6.01 12.43 2.94
CA PHE A 30 -5.17 13.24 2.08
C PHE A 30 -5.59 14.71 2.09
N VAL A 31 -6.89 15.00 1.94
CA VAL A 31 -7.43 16.37 1.96
C VAL A 31 -7.20 17.03 3.31
N VAL A 32 -7.44 16.32 4.42
CA VAL A 32 -7.18 16.85 5.76
C VAL A 32 -5.70 17.16 5.96
N GLU A 33 -4.80 16.27 5.54
CA GLU A 33 -3.35 16.47 5.70
C GLU A 33 -2.82 17.57 4.76
N ALA A 34 -3.35 17.67 3.54
CA ALA A 34 -3.03 18.74 2.60
C ALA A 34 -3.41 20.11 3.16
N ARG A 35 -4.62 20.24 3.71
CA ARG A 35 -5.09 21.46 4.39
C ARG A 35 -4.23 21.80 5.61
N ARG A 36 -3.93 20.81 6.47
CA ARG A 36 -3.09 20.99 7.67
C ARG A 36 -1.71 21.54 7.34
N ARG A 37 -1.15 21.12 6.20
CA ARG A 37 0.18 21.54 5.73
C ARG A 37 0.17 22.74 4.79
N GLY A 38 -0.99 23.35 4.54
CA GLY A 38 -1.11 24.53 3.69
C GLY A 38 -0.89 24.28 2.20
N HIS A 39 -1.09 23.04 1.71
CA HIS A 39 -1.05 22.76 0.28
C HIS A 39 -2.38 23.19 -0.37
N THR A 40 -2.42 24.42 -0.87
CA THR A 40 -3.60 25.03 -1.52
C THR A 40 -3.49 25.13 -3.03
N ASP A 41 -2.33 24.82 -3.59
CA ASP A 41 -2.06 24.90 -5.03
C ASP A 41 -2.89 23.86 -5.82
N GLU A 42 -3.71 24.35 -6.75
CA GLU A 42 -4.59 23.54 -7.59
C GLU A 42 -3.85 22.50 -8.43
N ARG A 43 -2.56 22.71 -8.72
CA ARG A 43 -1.72 21.72 -9.41
C ARG A 43 -1.59 20.42 -8.62
N LEU A 44 -1.90 20.42 -7.32
CA LEU A 44 -2.01 19.21 -6.51
C LEU A 44 -3.06 18.24 -7.09
N TYR A 45 -4.12 18.72 -7.74
CA TYR A 45 -5.08 17.87 -8.44
C TYR A 45 -4.41 17.06 -9.55
N ALA A 46 -3.51 17.69 -10.33
CA ALA A 46 -2.73 16.97 -11.34
C ALA A 46 -1.85 15.89 -10.70
N VAL A 47 -1.24 16.17 -9.54
CA VAL A 47 -0.42 15.18 -8.81
C VAL A 47 -1.25 13.99 -8.33
N VAL A 48 -2.43 14.23 -7.75
CA VAL A 48 -3.35 13.17 -7.31
C VAL A 48 -3.85 12.35 -8.50
N THR A 49 -4.26 13.02 -9.59
CA THR A 49 -4.67 12.35 -10.83
C THR A 49 -3.55 11.50 -11.39
N GLY A 50 -2.32 12.01 -11.43
CA GLY A 50 -1.14 11.25 -11.84
C GLY A 50 -0.93 10.00 -11.00
N ALA A 51 -1.07 10.12 -9.67
CA ALA A 51 -0.98 8.97 -8.76
C ALA A 51 -2.04 7.91 -9.06
N LEU A 52 -3.30 8.32 -9.23
CA LEU A 52 -4.43 7.42 -9.49
C LEU A 52 -4.32 6.74 -10.86
N VAL A 53 -4.03 7.50 -11.91
CA VAL A 53 -3.88 6.98 -13.27
C VAL A 53 -2.67 6.04 -13.36
N GLY A 54 -1.51 6.48 -12.87
CA GLY A 54 -0.30 5.66 -12.87
C GLY A 54 -0.50 4.38 -12.07
N GLY A 55 -1.10 4.47 -10.88
CA GLY A 55 -1.42 3.31 -10.06
C GLY A 55 -2.40 2.36 -10.73
N ALA A 56 -3.46 2.87 -11.36
CA ALA A 56 -4.46 2.06 -12.04
C ALA A 56 -3.89 1.30 -13.25
N LEU A 57 -3.00 1.96 -14.01
CA LEU A 57 -2.33 1.35 -15.15
C LEU A 57 -1.36 0.23 -14.70
N PHE A 58 -0.45 0.53 -13.78
CA PHE A 58 0.58 -0.43 -13.38
C PHE A 58 0.10 -1.49 -12.40
N MET A 59 -1.03 -1.30 -11.70
CA MET A 59 -1.59 -2.42 -10.93
C MET A 59 -2.03 -3.56 -11.85
N ARG A 60 -2.49 -3.26 -13.08
CA ARG A 60 -2.89 -4.28 -14.07
C ARG A 60 -1.72 -4.71 -14.95
N LEU A 61 -0.91 -3.77 -15.41
CA LEU A 61 0.15 -4.04 -16.40
C LEU A 61 1.52 -4.35 -15.77
N GLY A 62 1.72 -4.03 -14.49
CA GLY A 62 3.01 -4.21 -13.82
C GLY A 62 3.43 -5.66 -13.64
N THR A 63 2.49 -6.60 -13.81
CA THR A 63 2.76 -8.05 -13.83
C THR A 63 2.51 -8.66 -15.20
N TRP A 64 2.52 -7.86 -16.28
CA TRP A 64 2.33 -8.39 -17.63
C TRP A 64 3.52 -9.26 -18.06
N LEU A 65 4.73 -8.74 -17.86
CA LEU A 65 5.96 -9.42 -18.25
C LEU A 65 6.43 -10.32 -17.11
N GLN A 66 5.90 -11.55 -17.09
CA GLN A 66 6.22 -12.57 -16.08
C GLN A 66 7.26 -13.57 -16.55
N HIS A 67 7.36 -13.78 -17.87
CA HIS A 67 8.25 -14.74 -18.50
C HIS A 67 9.22 -14.05 -19.46
N LEU A 68 10.46 -14.54 -19.51
CA LEU A 68 11.47 -14.07 -20.46
C LEU A 68 11.09 -14.41 -21.90
N ASP A 69 10.42 -15.55 -22.11
CA ASP A 69 9.76 -15.85 -23.38
C ASP A 69 8.50 -15.00 -23.50
N LEU A 70 8.53 -14.01 -24.39
CA LEU A 70 7.41 -13.09 -24.63
C LEU A 70 6.13 -13.82 -25.05
N ARG A 71 6.24 -14.99 -25.69
CA ARG A 71 5.08 -15.79 -26.13
C ARG A 71 4.35 -16.48 -24.97
N ALA A 72 5.04 -16.67 -23.85
CA ALA A 72 4.46 -17.23 -22.63
C ALA A 72 3.74 -16.18 -21.77
N ASN A 73 3.73 -14.92 -22.18
CA ASN A 73 2.97 -13.86 -21.51
C ASN A 73 1.62 -13.66 -22.21
N ALA A 74 0.59 -13.34 -21.44
CA ALA A 74 -0.72 -12.97 -21.96
C ALA A 74 -0.59 -11.77 -22.92
N SER A 75 -1.49 -11.62 -23.88
CA SER A 75 -1.56 -10.40 -24.67
C SER A 75 -1.89 -9.19 -23.76
N LEU A 76 -1.58 -7.97 -24.22
CA LEU A 76 -1.92 -6.77 -23.45
C LEU A 76 -3.42 -6.64 -23.18
N VAL A 77 -4.26 -7.08 -24.11
CA VAL A 77 -5.72 -7.06 -23.97
C VAL A 77 -6.17 -8.05 -22.91
N GLU A 78 -5.64 -9.28 -22.92
CA GLU A 78 -5.96 -10.29 -21.90
C GLU A 78 -5.45 -9.88 -20.52
N GLN A 79 -4.21 -9.38 -20.43
CA GLN A 79 -3.67 -8.87 -19.16
C GLN A 79 -4.49 -7.70 -18.64
N TRP A 80 -4.96 -6.81 -19.52
CA TRP A 80 -5.82 -5.71 -19.12
C TRP A 80 -7.17 -6.23 -18.62
N ALA A 81 -7.80 -7.17 -19.31
CA ALA A 81 -9.14 -7.66 -18.98
C ALA A 81 -9.16 -8.57 -17.74
N TYR A 82 -8.21 -9.51 -17.66
CA TYR A 82 -8.22 -10.63 -16.71
C TYR A 82 -6.95 -10.76 -15.87
N GLY A 83 -5.96 -9.89 -16.11
CA GLY A 83 -4.70 -9.95 -15.38
C GLY A 83 -4.82 -9.62 -13.90
N ASN A 84 -3.87 -10.15 -13.13
CA ASN A 84 -3.78 -9.92 -11.70
C ASN A 84 -3.63 -8.42 -11.36
N ARG A 85 -4.25 -8.00 -10.25
CA ARG A 85 -4.08 -6.64 -9.70
C ARG A 85 -2.96 -6.64 -8.66
N SER A 86 -1.80 -6.12 -9.02
CA SER A 86 -0.63 -6.05 -8.13
C SER A 86 -0.57 -4.73 -7.38
N ILE A 87 -0.57 -4.80 -6.05
CA ILE A 87 -0.38 -3.61 -5.20
C ILE A 87 1.03 -3.05 -5.33
N LEU A 88 2.06 -3.89 -5.47
CA LEU A 88 3.42 -3.42 -5.71
C LEU A 88 3.52 -2.68 -7.06
N GLY A 89 2.89 -3.24 -8.11
CA GLY A 89 2.76 -2.58 -9.41
C GLY A 89 2.03 -1.23 -9.29
N GLY A 90 0.90 -1.21 -8.58
CA GLY A 90 0.15 0.02 -8.32
C GLY A 90 0.95 1.09 -7.58
N LEU A 91 1.75 0.73 -6.57
CA LEU A 91 2.61 1.67 -5.86
C LEU A 91 3.71 2.26 -6.75
N VAL A 92 4.37 1.43 -7.56
CA VAL A 92 5.37 1.89 -8.53
C VAL A 92 4.74 2.82 -9.57
N GLY A 93 3.58 2.44 -10.12
CA GLY A 93 2.85 3.26 -11.08
C GLY A 93 2.38 4.58 -10.50
N ALA A 94 1.85 4.58 -9.28
CA ALA A 94 1.45 5.82 -8.60
C ALA A 94 2.66 6.73 -8.38
N TRP A 95 3.80 6.17 -7.98
CA TRP A 95 5.05 6.93 -7.84
C TRP A 95 5.50 7.54 -9.18
N LEU A 96 5.51 6.77 -10.28
CA LEU A 96 5.83 7.26 -11.61
C LEU A 96 4.85 8.36 -12.05
N GLY A 97 3.55 8.12 -11.88
CA GLY A 97 2.49 9.06 -12.24
C GLY A 97 2.59 10.39 -11.48
N VAL A 98 2.94 10.36 -10.19
CA VAL A 98 3.24 11.57 -9.41
C VAL A 98 4.42 12.33 -10.01
N HIS A 99 5.51 11.65 -10.40
CA HIS A 99 6.69 12.31 -10.96
C HIS A 99 6.42 12.93 -12.32
N VAL A 100 5.67 12.23 -13.18
CA VAL A 100 5.23 12.75 -14.48
C VAL A 100 4.31 13.96 -14.28
N ALA A 101 3.29 13.85 -13.43
CA ALA A 101 2.35 14.94 -13.17
C ALA A 101 3.03 16.19 -12.60
N LYS A 102 4.00 16.03 -11.69
CA LYS A 102 4.81 17.14 -11.17
C LYS A 102 5.66 17.79 -12.25
N ARG A 103 6.28 16.99 -13.12
CA ARG A 103 7.07 17.50 -14.25
C ARG A 103 6.20 18.31 -15.22
N VAL A 104 5.00 17.81 -15.55
CA VAL A 104 4.08 18.47 -16.50
C VAL A 104 3.44 19.72 -15.90
N SER A 105 2.97 19.67 -14.66
CA SER A 105 2.30 20.82 -13.99
C SER A 105 3.28 21.85 -13.42
N GLY A 106 4.57 21.51 -13.29
CA GLY A 106 5.55 22.34 -12.61
C GLY A 106 5.41 22.35 -11.08
N TYR A 107 4.67 21.40 -10.49
CA TYR A 107 4.51 21.31 -9.04
C TYR A 107 5.79 20.80 -8.35
N ARG A 108 6.41 21.65 -7.52
CA ARG A 108 7.75 21.38 -6.95
C ARG A 108 7.75 20.84 -5.51
N LEU A 109 6.66 21.00 -4.77
CA LEU A 109 6.63 20.60 -3.36
C LEU A 109 6.67 19.07 -3.23
N ARG A 110 7.28 18.59 -2.15
CA ARG A 110 7.23 17.17 -1.79
C ARG A 110 5.83 16.84 -1.28
N THR A 111 5.30 15.69 -1.70
CA THR A 111 3.91 15.27 -1.42
C THR A 111 3.82 13.94 -0.70
N GLY A 112 4.96 13.26 -0.49
CA GLY A 112 4.99 11.94 0.14
C GLY A 112 4.25 11.94 1.48
N ASP A 113 4.46 12.97 2.30
CA ASP A 113 3.84 13.03 3.61
C ASP A 113 2.31 13.20 3.60
N LEU A 114 1.74 13.67 2.48
CA LEU A 114 0.29 13.69 2.26
C LEU A 114 -0.23 12.28 1.95
N PHE A 115 0.52 11.54 1.14
CA PHE A 115 0.16 10.20 0.72
C PHE A 115 0.39 9.14 1.81
N ALA A 116 1.40 9.27 2.66
CA ALA A 116 1.75 8.24 3.64
C ALA A 116 0.59 7.84 4.58
N PRO A 117 -0.05 8.75 5.33
CA PRO A 117 -1.19 8.40 6.17
C PRO A 117 -2.43 8.02 5.33
N ALA A 118 -2.63 8.67 4.17
CA ALA A 118 -3.77 8.39 3.28
C ALA A 118 -3.74 6.95 2.75
N VAL A 119 -2.59 6.52 2.23
CA VAL A 119 -2.38 5.17 1.72
C VAL A 119 -2.43 4.15 2.85
N ALA A 120 -1.88 4.47 4.04
CA ALA A 120 -1.97 3.56 5.19
C ALA A 120 -3.44 3.26 5.56
N LEU A 121 -4.27 4.28 5.74
CA LEU A 121 -5.69 4.04 6.06
C LEU A 121 -6.45 3.40 4.91
N GLY A 122 -6.24 3.87 3.67
CA GLY A 122 -6.90 3.31 2.50
C GLY A 122 -6.59 1.82 2.29
N MET A 123 -5.33 1.42 2.52
CA MET A 123 -4.92 0.02 2.48
C MET A 123 -5.57 -0.78 3.61
N ALA A 124 -5.61 -0.26 4.84
CA ALA A 124 -6.26 -0.95 5.96
C ALA A 124 -7.73 -1.29 5.64
N VAL A 125 -8.47 -0.31 5.10
CA VAL A 125 -9.89 -0.51 4.74
C VAL A 125 -10.04 -1.42 3.51
N GLY A 126 -9.26 -1.19 2.45
CA GLY A 126 -9.32 -2.01 1.23
C GLY A 126 -9.01 -3.48 1.47
N ARG A 127 -8.05 -3.77 2.38
CA ARG A 127 -7.68 -5.15 2.75
C ARG A 127 -8.79 -5.91 3.48
N VAL A 128 -9.78 -5.22 4.06
CA VAL A 128 -10.98 -5.87 4.61
C VAL A 128 -11.77 -6.56 3.49
N GLY A 129 -11.87 -5.94 2.31
CA GLY A 129 -12.49 -6.56 1.13
C GLY A 129 -11.83 -7.90 0.81
N CYS A 130 -10.51 -7.90 0.70
CA CYS A 130 -9.73 -9.11 0.49
C CYS A 130 -9.96 -10.17 1.59
N LEU A 131 -9.96 -9.75 2.86
CA LEU A 131 -10.19 -10.65 4.00
C LEU A 131 -11.55 -11.37 3.92
N LEU A 132 -12.57 -10.72 3.36
CA LEU A 132 -13.93 -11.24 3.27
C LEU A 132 -14.22 -12.02 1.98
N THR A 133 -13.39 -11.89 0.95
CA THR A 133 -13.66 -12.47 -0.38
C THR A 133 -12.61 -13.43 -0.91
N GLU A 134 -11.35 -13.27 -0.50
CA GLU A 134 -10.20 -13.98 -1.08
C GLU A 134 -9.65 -15.06 -0.14
N ARG A 135 -8.83 -15.95 -0.69
CA ARG A 135 -8.13 -16.99 0.09
C ARG A 135 -7.22 -16.34 1.15
N PRO A 136 -7.46 -16.57 2.46
CA PRO A 136 -6.73 -15.87 3.52
C PRO A 136 -5.24 -16.19 3.56
N GLY A 137 -4.81 -17.39 3.17
CA GLY A 137 -3.40 -17.81 3.21
C GLY A 137 -3.20 -19.31 3.08
N THR A 138 -2.06 -19.80 3.57
CA THR A 138 -1.70 -21.21 3.67
C THR A 138 -2.24 -21.86 4.96
N PRO A 139 -2.35 -23.22 5.01
CA PRO A 139 -2.74 -23.93 6.23
C PRO A 139 -1.86 -23.61 7.44
N THR A 140 -2.47 -23.57 8.63
CA THR A 140 -1.81 -23.23 9.90
C THR A 140 -2.40 -24.01 11.07
N THR A 141 -1.60 -24.22 12.11
CA THR A 141 -2.02 -24.81 13.39
C THR A 141 -2.22 -23.75 14.48
N LEU A 142 -2.02 -22.46 14.16
CA LEU A 142 -2.14 -21.36 15.11
C LEU A 142 -3.58 -21.14 15.57
N PRO A 143 -3.80 -20.71 16.83
CA PRO A 143 -5.13 -20.63 17.42
C PRO A 143 -6.00 -19.51 16.82
N TRP A 144 -5.41 -18.55 16.11
CA TRP A 144 -6.12 -17.48 15.40
C TRP A 144 -6.33 -17.76 13.90
N GLY A 145 -6.10 -19.00 13.46
CA GLY A 145 -6.36 -19.40 12.08
C GLY A 145 -7.84 -19.24 11.70
N ILE A 146 -8.10 -18.80 10.47
CA ILE A 146 -9.45 -18.67 9.92
C ILE A 146 -9.85 -19.99 9.26
N ARG A 147 -11.04 -20.50 9.58
CA ARG A 147 -11.65 -21.65 8.92
C ARG A 147 -12.76 -21.16 8.01
N LEU A 148 -12.78 -21.65 6.78
CA LEU A 148 -13.80 -21.34 5.80
C LEU A 148 -14.95 -22.36 5.92
N ASP A 149 -16.17 -21.93 5.66
CA ASP A 149 -17.29 -22.85 5.43
C ASP A 149 -17.06 -23.71 4.16
N ASP A 150 -17.86 -24.76 3.98
CA ASP A 150 -17.68 -25.72 2.87
C ASP A 150 -17.84 -25.05 1.50
N ALA A 151 -18.78 -24.11 1.37
CA ALA A 151 -19.03 -23.39 0.12
C ALA A 151 -17.85 -22.49 -0.27
N ALA A 152 -17.29 -21.75 0.69
CA ALA A 152 -16.11 -20.91 0.52
C ALA A 152 -14.86 -21.77 0.30
N SER A 153 -14.73 -22.90 0.99
CA SER A 153 -13.62 -23.85 0.82
C SER A 153 -13.59 -24.40 -0.60
N ALA A 154 -14.74 -24.85 -1.12
CA ALA A 154 -14.88 -25.32 -2.49
C ALA A 154 -14.56 -24.21 -3.52
N ARG A 155 -15.13 -23.01 -3.34
CA ARG A 155 -14.89 -21.87 -4.24
C ARG A 155 -13.43 -21.43 -4.31
N LEU A 156 -12.71 -21.50 -3.19
CA LEU A 156 -11.34 -20.99 -3.07
C LEU A 156 -10.26 -22.10 -3.16
N GLY A 157 -10.66 -23.34 -3.42
CA GLY A 157 -9.74 -24.48 -3.55
C GLY A 157 -8.99 -24.80 -2.25
N VAL A 158 -9.69 -24.74 -1.12
CA VAL A 158 -9.15 -25.02 0.22
C VAL A 158 -9.74 -26.32 0.74
N ALA A 159 -8.92 -27.14 1.39
CA ALA A 159 -9.40 -28.37 2.04
C ALA A 159 -10.43 -28.02 3.15
N PRO A 160 -11.62 -28.67 3.17
CA PRO A 160 -12.63 -28.43 4.19
C PRO A 160 -12.08 -28.57 5.61
N GLY A 161 -12.48 -27.66 6.49
CA GLY A 161 -12.02 -27.66 7.87
C GLY A 161 -10.56 -27.24 8.09
N ALA A 162 -9.76 -26.94 7.06
CA ALA A 162 -8.41 -26.43 7.26
C ALA A 162 -8.44 -25.04 7.90
N ALA A 163 -7.62 -24.83 8.94
CA ALA A 163 -7.35 -23.49 9.47
C ALA A 163 -6.27 -22.83 8.61
N LEU A 164 -6.48 -21.58 8.20
CA LEU A 164 -5.59 -20.82 7.34
C LEU A 164 -5.01 -19.60 8.07
N HIS A 165 -3.78 -19.22 7.71
CA HIS A 165 -3.23 -17.94 8.11
C HIS A 165 -4.12 -16.78 7.65
N PRO A 166 -4.55 -15.86 8.53
CA PRO A 166 -5.34 -14.70 8.14
C PRO A 166 -4.43 -13.59 7.60
N SER A 167 -3.76 -13.83 6.48
CA SER A 167 -2.65 -12.97 6.05
C SER A 167 -3.08 -11.56 5.62
N PHE A 168 -4.34 -11.38 5.17
CA PHE A 168 -4.92 -10.03 5.01
C PHE A 168 -5.13 -9.32 6.35
N ALA A 169 -5.49 -10.03 7.42
CA ALA A 169 -5.64 -9.42 8.75
C ALA A 169 -4.29 -8.92 9.28
N TYR A 170 -3.21 -9.63 8.99
CA TYR A 170 -1.85 -9.17 9.32
C TYR A 170 -1.54 -7.84 8.64
N GLU A 171 -1.88 -7.70 7.35
CA GLU A 171 -1.71 -6.44 6.61
C GLU A 171 -2.63 -5.32 7.13
N ILE A 172 -3.88 -5.63 7.48
CA ILE A 172 -4.82 -4.65 8.08
C ILE A 172 -4.24 -4.10 9.38
N VAL A 173 -3.83 -4.99 10.30
CA VAL A 173 -3.26 -4.60 11.59
C VAL A 173 -2.02 -3.74 11.39
N PHE A 174 -1.11 -4.16 10.49
CA PHE A 174 0.06 -3.37 10.14
C PHE A 174 -0.32 -1.96 9.67
N HIS A 175 -1.24 -1.85 8.72
CA HIS A 175 -1.63 -0.56 8.17
C HIS A 175 -2.35 0.33 9.17
N LEU A 176 -3.15 -0.23 10.08
CA LEU A 176 -3.78 0.51 11.17
C LEU A 176 -2.75 1.03 12.18
N VAL A 177 -1.78 0.20 12.57
CA VAL A 177 -0.68 0.62 13.47
C VAL A 177 0.14 1.73 12.82
N VAL A 178 0.54 1.57 11.56
CA VAL A 178 1.30 2.59 10.85
C VAL A 178 0.48 3.86 10.65
N PHE A 179 -0.81 3.76 10.34
CA PHE A 179 -1.70 4.92 10.28
C PHE A 179 -1.77 5.63 11.63
N ALA A 180 -1.95 4.91 12.74
CA ALA A 180 -2.00 5.50 14.08
C ALA A 180 -0.67 6.22 14.43
N LEU A 181 0.48 5.62 14.09
CA LEU A 181 1.79 6.24 14.30
C LEU A 181 1.99 7.48 13.44
N LEU A 182 1.64 7.41 12.15
CA LEU A 182 1.74 8.54 11.23
C LEU A 182 0.81 9.69 11.64
N TRP A 183 -0.44 9.36 11.94
CA TRP A 183 -1.51 10.31 12.18
C TRP A 183 -1.47 10.92 13.59
N GLY A 184 -1.26 10.09 14.61
CA GLY A 184 -1.28 10.51 16.01
C GLY A 184 0.04 11.07 16.51
N TRP A 185 1.16 10.72 15.86
CA TRP A 185 2.49 11.08 16.37
C TRP A 185 3.38 11.73 15.31
N LEU A 186 3.82 10.99 14.29
CA LEU A 186 4.90 11.42 13.39
C LEU A 186 4.56 12.67 12.58
N ARG A 187 3.28 12.90 12.24
CA ARG A 187 2.88 14.13 11.52
C ARG A 187 3.09 15.41 12.34
N HIS A 188 3.30 15.30 13.66
CA HIS A 188 3.58 16.40 14.58
C HIS A 188 5.07 16.58 14.88
N ARG A 189 5.93 15.83 14.19
CA ARG A 189 7.39 15.80 14.40
C ARG A 189 8.10 16.52 13.25
N PRO A 190 9.33 17.03 13.46
CA PRO A 190 10.10 17.73 12.44
C PRO A 190 10.73 16.73 11.43
N VAL A 191 9.90 15.87 10.85
CA VAL A 191 10.33 14.89 9.85
C VAL A 191 10.58 15.63 8.52
N PRO A 192 11.71 15.42 7.84
CA PRO A 192 11.97 16.09 6.57
C PRO A 192 10.88 15.79 5.55
N ALA A 193 10.56 16.78 4.73
CA ALA A 193 9.44 16.69 3.81
C ALA A 193 9.56 15.46 2.88
N GLY A 194 8.49 14.68 2.80
CA GLY A 194 8.38 13.47 1.96
C GLY A 194 8.90 12.18 2.60
N GLU A 195 9.59 12.24 3.73
CA GLU A 195 10.20 11.07 4.37
C GLU A 195 9.18 10.10 4.97
N LEU A 196 8.01 10.58 5.40
CA LEU A 196 6.98 9.69 5.98
C LEU A 196 6.54 8.62 4.98
N PHE A 197 6.50 8.96 3.69
CA PHE A 197 6.17 7.98 2.64
C PHE A 197 7.30 6.99 2.42
N VAL A 198 8.56 7.44 2.46
CA VAL A 198 9.71 6.56 2.31
C VAL A 198 9.75 5.54 3.44
N TRP A 199 9.49 5.99 4.68
CA TRP A 199 9.42 5.12 5.85
C TRP A 199 8.25 4.14 5.75
N TRP A 200 7.09 4.61 5.30
CA TRP A 200 5.93 3.75 5.04
C TRP A 200 6.24 2.68 3.99
N VAL A 201 6.87 3.03 2.86
CA VAL A 201 7.27 2.09 1.80
C VAL A 201 8.25 1.05 2.35
N ALA A 202 9.24 1.46 3.13
CA ALA A 202 10.20 0.54 3.74
C ALA A 202 9.51 -0.44 4.70
N ALA A 203 8.71 0.07 5.63
CA ALA A 203 7.98 -0.74 6.60
C ALA A 203 6.99 -1.70 5.92
N TYR A 204 6.24 -1.22 4.93
CA TYR A 204 5.32 -2.05 4.17
C TYR A 204 6.07 -3.11 3.36
N GLY A 205 7.18 -2.76 2.73
CA GLY A 205 8.00 -3.73 1.99
C GLY A 205 8.51 -4.88 2.87
N VAL A 206 8.99 -4.58 4.08
CA VAL A 206 9.41 -5.60 5.05
C VAL A 206 8.24 -6.49 5.46
N ILE A 207 7.12 -5.90 5.89
CA ILE A 207 5.96 -6.69 6.32
C ILE A 207 5.38 -7.48 5.16
N ARG A 208 5.29 -6.90 3.97
CA ARG A 208 4.81 -7.56 2.76
C ARG A 208 5.67 -8.76 2.40
N PHE A 209 7.00 -8.68 2.57
CA PHE A 209 7.92 -9.80 2.35
C PHE A 209 7.66 -10.95 3.33
N VAL A 210 7.45 -10.65 4.62
CA VAL A 210 7.17 -11.65 5.66
C VAL A 210 5.79 -12.28 5.48
N VAL A 211 4.76 -11.47 5.24
CA VAL A 211 3.38 -11.94 5.00
C VAL A 211 3.31 -12.84 3.76
N GLU A 212 4.18 -12.61 2.77
CA GLU A 212 4.22 -13.44 1.57
C GLU A 212 4.55 -14.91 1.85
N LEU A 213 5.29 -15.21 2.92
CA LEU A 213 5.62 -16.58 3.35
C LEU A 213 4.37 -17.41 3.69
N VAL A 214 3.28 -16.75 4.09
CA VAL A 214 2.01 -17.39 4.48
C VAL A 214 0.88 -17.13 3.50
N ARG A 215 1.16 -16.44 2.39
CA ARG A 215 0.16 -16.02 1.39
C ARG A 215 -0.26 -17.16 0.46
N GLY A 216 0.66 -18.09 0.21
CA GLY A 216 0.44 -19.24 -0.68
C GLY A 216 0.52 -18.88 -2.17
N ASN A 217 1.22 -17.80 -2.51
CA ASN A 217 1.49 -17.43 -3.89
C ASN A 217 2.51 -18.38 -4.54
N GLU A 218 2.50 -18.41 -5.87
CA GLU A 218 3.43 -19.21 -6.66
C GLU A 218 4.90 -18.86 -6.35
N VAL A 219 5.67 -19.89 -6.00
CA VAL A 219 7.12 -19.80 -5.85
C VAL A 219 7.74 -19.90 -7.23
N VAL A 220 8.57 -18.91 -7.57
CA VAL A 220 9.18 -18.81 -8.90
C VAL A 220 10.69 -19.01 -8.89
N TRP A 221 11.37 -18.78 -7.76
CA TRP A 221 12.83 -18.91 -7.68
C TRP A 221 13.31 -19.16 -6.24
N HIS A 222 14.04 -20.26 -6.01
CA HIS A 222 14.62 -20.64 -4.71
C HIS A 222 13.72 -20.41 -3.49
N GLY A 223 12.45 -20.83 -3.54
CA GLY A 223 11.52 -20.67 -2.42
C GLY A 223 10.88 -19.28 -2.31
N LEU A 224 11.22 -18.34 -3.20
CA LEU A 224 10.68 -16.99 -3.24
C LEU A 224 9.63 -16.83 -4.33
N THR A 225 8.61 -16.06 -3.99
CA THR A 225 7.54 -15.61 -4.88
C THR A 225 7.98 -14.37 -5.67
N ARG A 226 7.23 -14.00 -6.73
CA ARG A 226 7.52 -12.78 -7.52
C ARG A 226 7.55 -11.51 -6.65
N PRO A 227 6.56 -11.26 -5.75
CA PRO A 227 6.62 -10.12 -4.84
C PRO A 227 7.84 -10.14 -3.92
N GLN A 228 8.25 -11.32 -3.41
CA GLN A 228 9.45 -11.44 -2.59
C GLN A 228 10.72 -11.11 -3.36
N LEU A 229 10.87 -11.55 -4.62
CA LEU A 229 12.03 -11.20 -5.44
C LEU A 229 12.14 -9.69 -5.65
N PHE A 230 11.03 -9.04 -5.99
CA PHE A 230 10.99 -7.58 -6.12
C PHE A 230 11.40 -6.90 -4.82
N LEU A 231 10.81 -7.32 -3.69
CA LEU A 231 11.07 -6.74 -2.38
C LEU A 231 12.48 -7.03 -1.85
N ALA A 232 13.06 -8.19 -2.17
CA ALA A 232 14.43 -8.56 -1.81
C ALA A 232 15.46 -7.58 -2.37
N VAL A 233 15.16 -6.95 -3.50
CA VAL A 233 16.01 -5.90 -4.09
C VAL A 233 15.60 -4.51 -3.60
N THR A 234 14.32 -4.17 -3.64
CA THR A 234 13.89 -2.79 -3.36
C THR A 234 13.97 -2.41 -1.90
N VAL A 235 13.68 -3.33 -0.97
CA VAL A 235 13.67 -3.03 0.47
C VAL A 235 15.08 -2.67 0.97
N PRO A 236 16.14 -3.45 0.69
CA PRO A 236 17.50 -3.06 1.08
C PRO A 236 17.93 -1.70 0.53
N LEU A 237 17.57 -1.37 -0.72
CA LEU A 237 17.91 -0.08 -1.31
C LEU A 237 17.23 1.09 -0.59
N VAL A 238 15.94 0.94 -0.27
CA VAL A 238 15.21 1.97 0.49
C VAL A 238 15.75 2.10 1.91
N LEU A 239 16.03 0.98 2.58
CA LEU A 239 16.62 0.97 3.93
C LEU A 239 18.03 1.58 3.96
N LEU A 240 18.87 1.27 2.96
CA LEU A 240 20.19 1.89 2.80
C LEU A 240 20.04 3.40 2.64
N ARG A 241 19.13 3.86 1.78
CA ARG A 241 18.85 5.28 1.60
C ARG A 241 18.39 5.93 2.90
N ILE A 242 17.52 5.29 3.68
CA ILE A 242 17.10 5.78 5.01
C ILE A 242 18.32 5.84 5.95
N GLY A 243 19.16 4.81 5.99
CA GLY A 243 20.36 4.75 6.83
C GLY A 243 21.39 5.83 6.47
N LEU A 244 21.58 6.12 5.18
CA LEU A 244 22.45 7.21 4.73
C LEU A 244 21.91 8.57 5.19
N GLN A 245 20.61 8.82 5.06
CA GLN A 245 19.97 10.04 5.56
C GLN A 245 20.07 10.17 7.08
N TRP A 246 19.94 9.04 7.80
CA TRP A 246 20.13 9.00 9.24
C TRP A 246 21.55 9.41 9.62
N ARG A 247 22.57 8.83 8.97
CA ARG A 247 23.98 9.16 9.20
C ARG A 247 24.31 10.60 8.87
N ALA A 248 23.62 11.19 7.89
CA ALA A 248 23.72 12.60 7.54
C ALA A 248 22.99 13.54 8.52
N GLY A 249 22.36 13.01 9.58
CA GLY A 249 21.65 13.80 10.58
C GLY A 249 20.28 14.31 10.13
N ALA A 250 19.75 13.83 8.99
CA ALA A 250 18.49 14.32 8.42
C ALA A 250 17.29 14.13 9.35
N TYR A 251 17.35 13.18 10.29
CA TYR A 251 16.27 12.88 11.24
C TYR A 251 16.55 13.39 12.66
N ALA A 252 17.52 14.28 12.84
CA ALA A 252 17.79 14.92 14.12
C ALA A 252 16.52 15.61 14.64
N GLY A 253 16.23 15.47 15.94
CA GLY A 253 15.05 16.07 16.57
C GLY A 253 13.73 15.31 16.34
N VAL A 254 13.65 14.34 15.43
CA VAL A 254 12.41 13.57 15.19
C VAL A 254 11.98 12.75 16.39
N PHE A 255 12.90 12.39 17.29
CA PHE A 255 12.61 11.58 18.50
C PHE A 255 12.76 12.36 19.82
N ASP A 256 13.10 13.65 19.76
CA ASP A 256 13.23 14.52 20.94
C ASP A 256 11.89 14.96 21.53
N ARG A 257 11.68 14.86 22.83
CA ARG A 257 10.36 15.10 23.49
C ARG A 257 9.74 16.50 23.33
N ARG A 258 10.38 17.46 22.63
CA ARG A 258 9.88 18.83 22.48
C ARG A 258 8.87 18.92 21.31
N PRO A 259 7.64 19.40 21.53
CA PRO A 259 6.70 19.71 20.45
C PRO A 259 7.28 20.82 19.55
N VAL A 260 7.06 20.71 18.25
CA VAL A 260 7.38 21.80 17.31
C VAL A 260 6.31 22.89 17.50
N PRO A 261 6.67 24.16 17.70
CA PRO A 261 5.70 25.26 17.73
C PRO A 261 4.94 25.31 16.40
N PRO A 262 3.65 25.67 16.38
CA PRO A 262 2.92 25.84 15.13
C PRO A 262 3.68 26.84 14.25
N THR A 263 4.06 26.40 13.04
CA THR A 263 4.66 27.27 12.04
C THR A 263 3.62 28.32 11.64
N VAL A 264 3.75 29.52 12.19
CA VAL A 264 3.17 30.73 11.61
C VAL A 264 3.75 30.82 10.20
N GLY A 265 2.88 30.82 9.19
CA GLY A 265 3.31 30.90 7.80
C GLY A 265 4.25 32.07 7.61
N ALA A 266 5.49 31.78 7.21
CA ALA A 266 6.41 32.79 6.71
C ALA A 266 5.90 33.23 5.32
N GLY A 267 4.81 34.01 5.32
CA GLY A 267 4.53 34.97 4.28
C GLY A 267 5.29 36.24 4.64
N ALA A 268 6.54 36.34 4.21
CA ALA A 268 7.26 37.60 3.97
C ALA A 268 8.70 37.30 3.52
N ALA A 269 8.98 37.56 2.24
CA ALA A 269 9.96 38.56 1.78
C ALA A 269 10.71 38.08 0.53
N THR A 270 10.49 38.87 -0.54
CA THR A 270 11.25 39.05 -1.81
C THR A 270 11.43 37.86 -2.72
#